data_AF-A0A0V1AJI3-F1
#
_entry.id   AF-A0A0V1AJI3-F1
#
_cell.length_a   1.000
_cell.length_b   1.000
_cell.length_c   1.000
_cell.angle_alpha   90.00
_cell.angle_beta   90.00
_cell.angle_gamma   90.00
#
_symmetry.space_group_name_H-M   'P 1'
#
loop_
_entity.id
_entity.type
_entity.pdbx_description
1 polymer ?
#
loop_
_entity_poly.entity_id
_entity_poly.type
_entity_poly.pdbx_seq_one_letter_code
_entity_poly.pdbx_strand_id
1 'polypeptide(L)'
;LFEALTDDDILEAVEKDEDEDGDESDMSDKPNERLCHSEAYSSFKFGLKWMEQQKELSAAQLMVVRHIRDVAAQKKLSSLKQRLIADFIKSNTNEYKANNVA
;
A
#
# COMPACT_ATOMS: atom_id res chain seq x y z
N LEU A 1 -31.22 3.25 0.31
CA LEU A 1 -31.09 4.12 1.50
C LEU A 1 -29.96 3.50 2.31
N PHE A 2 -28.84 4.18 2.53
CA PHE A 2 -27.83 3.69 3.47
C PHE A 2 -28.26 4.19 4.85
N GLU A 3 -28.54 3.25 5.74
CA GLU A 3 -28.90 3.52 7.13
C GLU A 3 -27.61 3.85 7.90
N ALA A 4 -27.63 4.94 8.65
CA ALA A 4 -26.49 5.32 9.48
C ALA A 4 -26.47 4.43 10.71
N LEU A 5 -25.36 3.75 10.94
CA LEU A 5 -25.14 2.97 12.15
C LEU A 5 -25.15 3.89 13.36
N THR A 6 -25.85 3.47 14.41
CA THR A 6 -25.90 4.17 15.69
C THR A 6 -24.68 3.81 16.53
N ASP A 7 -24.38 4.63 17.54
CA ASP A 7 -23.22 4.40 18.43
C ASP A 7 -23.29 3.02 19.12
N ASP A 8 -24.51 2.53 19.39
CA ASP A 8 -24.75 1.21 19.96
C ASP A 8 -24.37 0.08 18.99
N ASP A 9 -24.65 0.25 17.69
CA ASP A 9 -24.28 -0.72 16.65
C ASP A 9 -22.75 -0.79 16.48
N ILE A 10 -22.06 0.33 16.70
CA ILE A 10 -20.60 0.41 16.63
C ILE A 10 -19.97 -0.26 17.86
N LEU A 11 -20.50 -0.01 19.05
CA LEU A 11 -20.08 -0.66 20.30
C LEU A 11 -20.24 -2.18 20.23
N GLU A 12 -21.37 -2.66 19.71
CA GLU A 12 -21.63 -4.09 19.54
C GLU A 12 -20.65 -4.75 18.55
N ALA A 13 -20.25 -4.04 17.50
CA ALA A 13 -19.26 -4.54 16.55
C ALA A 13 -17.87 -4.66 17.18
N VAL A 14 -17.48 -3.71 18.04
CA VAL A 14 -16.17 -3.70 18.71
C VAL A 14 -16.07 -4.81 19.76
N GLU A 15 -17.15 -5.09 20.51
CA GLU A 15 -17.16 -6.17 21.51
C GLU A 15 -17.11 -7.57 20.88
N LYS A 16 -17.52 -7.73 19.61
CA LYS A 16 -17.54 -9.03 18.92
C LYS A 16 -16.18 -9.48 18.38
N ASP A 17 -15.19 -8.59 18.34
CA ASP A 17 -13.87 -8.86 17.76
C ASP A 17 -12.83 -9.34 18.79
N GLU A 18 -13.17 -9.49 20.08
CA GLU A 18 -12.20 -9.84 21.14
C GLU A 18 -11.99 -11.35 21.38
N ASP A 19 -12.70 -12.24 20.67
CA ASP A 19 -12.65 -13.69 20.92
C ASP A 19 -12.15 -14.52 19.71
N GLU A 20 -10.98 -14.24 19.15
CA GLU A 20 -10.20 -15.28 18.43
C GLU A 20 -8.69 -14.97 18.36
N ASP A 21 -8.06 -14.76 19.52
CA ASP A 21 -6.59 -14.83 19.65
C ASP A 21 -6.17 -16.31 19.67
N GLY A 22 -6.25 -16.94 18.49
CA GLY A 22 -5.99 -18.36 18.27
C GLY A 22 -4.90 -18.60 17.23
N ASP A 23 -3.69 -18.84 17.73
CA ASP A 23 -2.60 -19.59 17.09
C ASP A 23 -1.88 -18.93 15.88
N GLU A 24 -0.73 -18.31 16.13
CA GLU A 24 0.29 -17.92 15.12
C GLU A 24 0.99 -19.14 14.50
N SER A 25 0.24 -20.16 14.10
CA SER A 25 0.77 -21.38 13.50
C SER A 25 0.00 -21.67 12.21
N ASP A 26 0.72 -21.46 11.10
CA ASP A 26 0.34 -21.77 9.72
C ASP A 26 -0.50 -20.69 9.02
N MET A 27 0.19 -19.60 8.65
CA MET A 27 -0.22 -18.75 7.51
C MET A 27 -0.03 -19.54 6.21
N SER A 28 -0.80 -20.62 6.08
CA SER A 28 -1.06 -21.34 4.85
C SER A 28 -1.49 -20.35 3.78
N ASP A 29 -0.92 -20.53 2.60
CA ASP A 29 -1.13 -19.83 1.33
C ASP A 29 -2.61 -19.55 0.98
N LYS A 30 -3.27 -18.65 1.71
CA LYS A 30 -4.35 -17.87 1.12
C LYS A 30 -3.66 -16.97 0.10
N PRO A 31 -4.15 -16.87 -1.15
CA PRO A 31 -3.73 -15.77 -2.00
C PRO A 31 -4.18 -14.52 -1.25
N ASN A 32 -3.25 -13.88 -0.53
CA ASN A 32 -3.40 -12.49 -0.18
C ASN A 32 -3.65 -11.83 -1.52
N GLU A 33 -4.90 -11.47 -1.79
CA GLU A 33 -5.32 -10.74 -2.97
C GLU A 33 -4.67 -9.37 -2.85
N ARG A 34 -3.37 -9.37 -3.10
CA ARG A 34 -2.49 -8.26 -2.88
C ARG A 34 -2.87 -7.33 -4.00
N LEU A 35 -3.61 -6.27 -3.65
CA LEU A 35 -4.05 -5.28 -4.61
C LEU A 35 -2.93 -4.97 -5.57
N CYS A 36 -3.20 -5.15 -6.87
CA CYS A 36 -2.19 -4.85 -7.88
C CYS A 36 -1.75 -3.40 -7.69
N HIS A 37 -0.46 -3.10 -7.89
CA HIS A 37 0.09 -1.77 -7.66
C HIS A 37 -0.68 -0.65 -8.41
N SER A 38 -1.28 -0.95 -9.56
CA SER A 38 -2.12 -0.02 -10.32
C SER A 38 -3.49 0.19 -9.69
N GLU A 39 -4.11 -0.88 -9.20
CA GLU A 39 -5.42 -0.85 -8.56
C GLU A 39 -5.36 -0.12 -7.22
N ALA A 40 -4.40 -0.47 -6.35
CA ALA A 40 -4.18 0.22 -5.08
C ALA A 40 -3.97 1.74 -5.28
N TYR A 41 -3.20 2.12 -6.31
CA TYR A 41 -2.97 3.53 -6.63
C TYR A 41 -4.25 4.23 -7.13
N SER A 42 -5.03 3.55 -7.98
CA SER A 42 -6.27 4.09 -8.53
C SER A 42 -7.32 4.28 -7.44
N SER A 43 -7.49 3.28 -6.56
CA SER A 43 -8.37 3.33 -5.40
C SER A 43 -7.96 4.43 -4.42
N PHE A 44 -6.66 4.57 -4.12
CA PHE A 44 -6.17 5.66 -3.28
C PHE A 44 -6.47 7.03 -3.89
N LYS A 45 -6.25 7.21 -5.19
CA LYS A 45 -6.54 8.47 -5.89
C LYS A 45 -8.04 8.80 -5.87
N PHE A 46 -8.89 7.79 -6.01
CA PHE A 46 -10.34 7.95 -5.92
C PHE A 46 -10.78 8.32 -4.50
N GLY A 47 -10.28 7.60 -3.48
CA GLY A 47 -10.55 7.89 -2.07
C GLY A 47 -10.09 9.29 -1.65
N LEU A 48 -8.94 9.74 -2.14
CA LEU A 48 -8.45 11.11 -1.90
C LEU A 48 -9.39 12.17 -2.47
N LYS A 49 -9.91 11.97 -3.69
CA LYS A 49 -10.92 12.88 -4.27
C LYS A 49 -12.21 12.90 -3.47
N TRP A 50 -12.64 11.74 -2.96
CA TRP A 50 -13.83 11.65 -2.12
C TRP A 50 -13.62 12.38 -0.79
N MET A 51 -12.45 12.23 -0.15
CA MET A 51 -12.08 12.95 1.07
C MET A 51 -12.07 14.47 0.86
N GLU A 52 -11.55 14.96 -0.25
CA GLU A 52 -11.54 16.40 -0.57
C GLU A 52 -12.94 17.03 -0.67
N GLN A 53 -13.99 16.22 -0.83
CA GLN A 53 -15.38 16.69 -0.88
C GLN A 53 -16.07 16.68 0.49
N GLN A 54 -15.47 16.02 1.49
CA GLN A 54 -16.05 15.96 2.84
C GLN A 54 -15.85 17.28 3.58
N LYS A 55 -16.94 17.82 4.12
CA LYS A 55 -16.91 19.08 4.90
C LYS A 55 -16.23 18.94 6.26
N GLU A 56 -16.14 17.71 6.76
CA GLU A 56 -15.62 17.37 8.08
C GLU A 56 -14.08 17.28 8.11
N LEU A 57 -13.45 17.09 6.94
CA LEU A 57 -12.01 16.98 6.84
C LEU A 57 -11.35 18.35 6.76
N SER A 58 -10.47 18.61 7.72
CA SER A 58 -9.65 19.81 7.75
C SER A 58 -8.59 19.81 6.64
N ALA A 59 -8.15 21.00 6.25
CA ALA A 59 -7.03 21.16 5.33
C ALA A 59 -5.76 20.45 5.82
N ALA A 60 -5.50 20.43 7.12
CA ALA A 60 -4.35 19.76 7.71
C ALA A 60 -4.41 18.24 7.49
N GLN A 61 -5.56 17.60 7.75
CA GLN A 61 -5.76 16.17 7.50
C GLN A 61 -5.57 15.82 6.02
N LEU A 62 -6.14 16.61 5.10
CA LEU A 62 -5.96 16.40 3.66
C LEU A 62 -4.49 16.56 3.23
N MET A 63 -3.77 17.52 3.82
CA MET A 63 -2.33 17.67 3.55
C MET A 63 -1.53 16.47 4.02
N VAL A 64 -1.84 15.89 5.19
CA VAL A 64 -1.16 14.67 5.68
C VAL A 64 -1.35 13.52 4.69
N VAL A 65 -2.58 13.29 4.22
CA VAL A 65 -2.86 12.22 3.25
C VAL A 65 -2.12 12.45 1.92
N ARG A 66 -2.12 13.69 1.41
CA ARG A 66 -1.35 14.06 0.21
C ARG A 66 0.15 13.84 0.41
N HIS A 67 0.67 14.17 1.58
CA HIS A 67 2.07 13.97 1.92
C HIS A 67 2.45 12.49 1.93
N ILE A 68 1.61 11.62 2.52
CA ILE A 68 1.82 10.17 2.52
C ILE A 68 1.93 9.64 1.08
N ARG A 69 1.03 10.07 0.19
CA ARG A 69 1.09 9.72 -1.25
C ARG A 69 2.41 10.12 -1.87
N ASP A 70 2.86 11.34 -1.63
CA ASP A 70 4.07 11.89 -2.24
C ASP A 70 5.32 11.17 -1.74
N VAL A 71 5.39 10.87 -0.44
CA VAL A 71 6.45 10.05 0.16
C VAL A 71 6.48 8.65 -0.44
N ALA A 72 5.32 8.01 -0.63
CA ALA A 72 5.24 6.70 -1.27
C ALA A 72 5.73 6.73 -2.72
N ALA A 73 5.35 7.77 -3.48
CA ALA A 73 5.82 7.97 -4.86
C ALA A 73 7.35 8.18 -4.92
N GLN A 74 7.91 8.98 -4.01
CA GLN A 74 9.36 9.22 -3.91
C GLN A 74 10.13 7.93 -3.57
N LYS A 75 9.62 7.12 -2.64
CA LYS A 75 10.21 5.81 -2.30
C LYS A 75 10.20 4.87 -3.50
N LYS A 76 9.09 4.82 -4.24
CA LYS A 76 8.99 4.01 -5.47
C LYS A 76 9.99 4.47 -6.53
N LEU A 77 10.12 5.77 -6.75
CA LEU A 77 11.10 6.32 -7.68
C LEU A 77 12.53 5.97 -7.27
N SER A 78 12.86 6.06 -5.99
CA SER A 78 14.18 5.72 -5.46
C SER A 78 14.51 4.24 -5.64
N SER A 79 13.54 3.36 -5.36
CA SER A 79 13.66 1.92 -5.60
C SER A 79 13.87 1.60 -7.08
N LEU A 80 13.16 2.29 -7.99
CA LEU A 80 13.36 2.12 -9.44
C LEU A 80 14.77 2.53 -9.87
N LYS A 81 15.30 3.65 -9.35
CA LYS A 81 16.68 4.07 -9.64
C LYS A 81 17.70 3.04 -9.15
N GLN A 82 17.53 2.54 -7.93
CA GLN A 82 18.40 1.50 -7.38
C GLN A 82 18.36 0.22 -8.22
N ARG A 83 17.16 -0.21 -8.63
CA ARG A 83 16.98 -1.37 -9.51
C ARG A 83 17.70 -1.19 -10.84
N LEU A 84 17.54 -0.04 -11.50
CA LEU A 84 18.21 0.25 -12.77
C LEU A 84 19.74 0.21 -12.64
N ILE A 85 20.28 0.76 -11.56
CA ILE A 85 21.73 0.71 -11.29
C ILE A 85 22.18 -0.74 -11.09
N ALA A 86 21.45 -1.52 -10.28
CA ALA A 86 21.76 -2.92 -10.04
C ALA A 86 21.71 -3.76 -11.33
N ASP A 87 20.69 -3.54 -12.17
CA ASP A 87 20.54 -4.22 -13.46
C ASP A 87 21.69 -3.88 -14.42
N PHE A 88 22.11 -2.62 -14.47
CA PHE A 88 23.25 -2.19 -15.28
C PHE A 88 24.57 -2.86 -14.84
N ILE A 89 24.86 -2.85 -13.54
CA ILE A 89 26.06 -3.50 -12.99
C ILE A 89 26.05 -5.00 -13.29
N LYS A 90 24.90 -5.65 -13.11
CA LYS A 90 24.73 -7.08 -13.40
C LYS A 90 24.96 -7.39 -14.88
N SER A 91 24.40 -6.58 -15.78
CA SER A 91 24.60 -6.72 -17.23
C SER A 91 26.08 -6.66 -17.60
N ASN A 92 26.79 -5.62 -17.13
CA ASN A 92 28.21 -5.45 -17.43
C ASN A 92 29.04 -6.60 -16.85
N THR A 93 28.76 -7.03 -15.62
CA THR A 93 29.46 -8.16 -15.00
C THR A 93 29.31 -9.45 -15.81
N ASN A 94 28.11 -9.70 -16.34
CA ASN A 94 27.86 -10.86 -17.19
C ASN A 94 28.62 -10.75 -18.52
N GLU A 95 28.67 -9.56 -19.12
CA GLU A 95 29.45 -9.28 -20.34
C GLU A 95 30.96 -9.49 -20.11
N TYR A 96 31.52 -8.95 -19.02
CA TYR A 96 32.92 -9.19 -18.65
C TYR A 96 33.22 -10.69 -18.47
N LYS A 97 32.34 -11.44 -17.81
CA LYS A 97 32.50 -12.89 -17.66
C LYS A 97 32.42 -13.62 -19.00
N ALA A 98 31.50 -13.24 -19.88
CA ALA A 98 31.39 -13.86 -21.21
C ALA A 98 32.63 -13.60 -22.08
N ASN A 99 33.23 -12.41 -21.97
CA ASN A 99 34.37 -12.01 -22.79
C ASN A 99 35.74 -12.44 -22.25
N ASN A 100 35.84 -12.88 -20.98
CA ASN A 100 37.11 -13.25 -20.34
C ASN A 100 37.17 -14.71 -19.85
N VAL A 101 36.15 -15.53 -20.16
CA VAL A 101 36.12 -16.98 -19.85
C VAL A 101 36.18 -17.82 -21.15
N ALA A 102 36.57 -17.21 -22.28
CA ALA A 102 37.01 -17.89 -23.49
C ALA A 102 38.55 -17.84 -23.59
#